data_AF-A0A7K7FGY7-F1
#
_entry.id   AF-A0A7K7FGY7-F1
#
_cell.length_a   1.000
_cell.length_b   1.000
_cell.length_c   1.000
_cell.angle_alpha   90.00
_cell.angle_beta   90.00
_cell.angle_gamma   90.00
#
_symmetry.space_group_name_H-M   'P 1'
#
loop_
_entity.id
_entity.type
_entity.pdbx_description
1 polymer ?
#
loop_
_entity_poly.entity_id
_entity_poly.type
_entity_poly.pdbx_seq_one_letter_code
_entity_poly.pdbx_strand_id
1 'polypeptide(L)'
;VPVDGSHWLSMREVLDGLRQKGHEIVVVAPEINVHIKPTKNFVMKMYPVPFTKEEMDGNFQAFLQDVLEEGTFLERFLKIYQSMKKVSDLAITSCANLLYHKELVRYLEE
;
A
#
# COMPACT_ATOMS: atom_id res chain seq x y z
N VAL A 1 -7.15 -6.18 4.02
CA VAL A 1 -5.82 -6.82 4.12
C VAL A 1 -4.77 -5.73 3.97
N PRO A 2 -3.85 -5.55 4.93
CA PRO A 2 -2.79 -4.54 4.82
C PRO A 2 -1.82 -4.94 3.69
N VAL A 3 -1.56 -4.00 2.77
CA VAL A 3 -0.91 -4.27 1.47
C VAL A 3 0.58 -3.97 1.46
N ASP A 4 1.04 -2.97 2.21
CA ASP A 4 2.41 -2.44 2.18
C ASP A 4 2.96 -2.24 3.62
N GLY A 5 4.19 -1.74 3.76
CA GLY A 5 4.85 -1.49 5.04
C GLY A 5 5.32 -2.79 5.71
N SER A 6 5.18 -2.87 7.04
CA SER A 6 5.63 -4.04 7.82
C SER A 6 5.02 -5.35 7.34
N HIS A 7 3.76 -5.34 6.93
CA HIS A 7 3.08 -6.52 6.40
C HIS A 7 3.73 -7.03 5.12
N TRP A 8 4.08 -6.14 4.20
CA TRP A 8 4.80 -6.52 2.98
C TRP A 8 6.19 -7.07 3.30
N LEU A 9 6.91 -6.45 4.23
CA LEU A 9 8.24 -6.91 4.64
C LEU A 9 8.19 -8.35 5.16
N SER A 10 7.20 -8.71 5.97
CA SER A 10 6.98 -10.10 6.40
C SER A 10 6.56 -11.03 5.28
N MET A 11 5.71 -10.57 4.35
CA MET A 11 5.28 -11.38 3.21
C MET A 11 6.44 -11.77 2.29
N ARG A 12 7.50 -10.96 2.18
CA ARG A 12 8.64 -11.27 1.31
C ARG A 12 9.26 -12.64 1.59
N GLU A 13 9.43 -13.00 2.86
CA GLU A 13 9.99 -14.30 3.24
C GLU A 13 9.08 -15.46 2.82
N VAL A 14 7.76 -15.26 2.93
CA VAL A 14 6.75 -16.22 2.48
C VAL A 14 6.82 -16.40 0.96
N LEU A 15 6.94 -15.31 0.20
CA LEU A 15 7.06 -15.36 -1.26
C LEU A 15 8.31 -16.13 -1.70
N ASP A 16 9.44 -15.89 -1.04
CA ASP A 16 10.70 -16.59 -1.33
C ASP A 16 10.56 -18.10 -1.06
N GLY A 17 9.93 -18.47 0.05
CA GLY A 17 9.64 -19.86 0.38
C GLY A 17 8.69 -20.55 -0.61
N LEU A 18 7.66 -19.84 -1.09
CA LEU A 18 6.75 -20.35 -2.11
C LEU A 18 7.46 -20.54 -3.46
N ARG A 19 8.32 -19.60 -3.85
CA ARG A 19 9.10 -19.71 -5.08
C ARG A 19 10.02 -20.93 -5.06
N GLN A 20 10.71 -21.16 -3.95
CA GLN A 20 11.61 -22.32 -3.79
C GLN A 20 10.87 -23.66 -3.93
N LYS A 21 9.57 -23.68 -3.62
CA LYS A 21 8.69 -24.84 -3.81
C LYS A 21 8.14 -24.97 -5.24
N GLY A 22 8.56 -24.12 -6.16
CA GLY A 22 8.14 -24.13 -7.56
C GLY A 22 6.82 -23.41 -7.84
N HIS A 23 6.30 -22.61 -6.91
CA HIS A 23 5.12 -21.80 -7.17
C HIS A 23 5.46 -20.57 -8.02
N GLU A 24 4.64 -20.31 -9.03
CA GLU A 24 4.60 -19.03 -9.73
C GLU A 24 3.78 -18.03 -8.92
N ILE A 25 4.31 -16.82 -8.75
CA ILE A 25 3.76 -15.80 -7.86
C ILE A 25 3.59 -14.51 -8.66
N VAL A 26 2.39 -13.96 -8.63
CA VAL A 26 2.09 -12.63 -9.14
C VAL A 26 1.80 -11.69 -7.98
N VAL A 27 2.51 -10.57 -7.93
CA VAL A 27 2.30 -9.50 -6.95
C VAL A 27 1.70 -8.31 -7.67
N VAL A 28 0.55 -7.84 -7.18
CA VAL A 28 -0.16 -6.68 -7.70
C VAL A 28 0.01 -5.50 -6.75
N ALA A 29 0.50 -4.37 -7.26
CA ALA A 29 0.76 -3.19 -6.44
C ALA A 29 0.49 -1.88 -7.21
N PRO A 30 0.15 -0.78 -6.52
CA PRO A 30 0.12 0.52 -7.17
C PRO A 30 1.53 0.95 -7.60
N GLU A 31 1.62 1.72 -8.68
CA GLU A 31 2.88 2.32 -9.16
C GLU A 31 3.57 3.14 -8.06
N ILE A 32 2.77 3.86 -7.27
CA ILE A 32 3.21 4.58 -6.08
C ILE A 32 2.97 3.70 -4.86
N ASN A 33 4.07 3.20 -4.29
CA ASN A 33 4.10 2.33 -3.12
C ASN A 33 5.22 2.73 -2.15
N VAL A 34 5.24 2.13 -0.97
CA VAL A 34 6.29 2.36 0.04
C VAL A 34 7.45 1.39 -0.18
N HIS A 35 7.20 0.09 -0.05
CA HIS A 35 8.28 -0.92 0.01
C HIS A 35 8.17 -2.02 -1.06
N ILE A 36 7.15 -2.00 -1.90
CA ILE A 36 6.94 -3.03 -2.93
C ILE A 36 7.80 -2.71 -4.16
N LYS A 37 8.90 -3.45 -4.34
CA LYS A 37 9.83 -3.26 -5.46
C LYS A 37 9.91 -4.51 -6.33
N PRO A 38 10.14 -4.36 -7.65
CA PRO A 38 10.30 -5.51 -8.52
C PRO A 38 11.54 -6.31 -8.12
N THR A 39 11.39 -7.62 -8.08
CA THR A 39 12.49 -8.55 -7.81
C THR A 39 12.43 -9.70 -8.81
N LYS A 40 13.46 -10.54 -8.83
CA LYS A 40 13.43 -11.76 -9.66
C LYS A 40 12.46 -12.81 -9.10
N ASN A 41 11.97 -12.66 -7.86
CA ASN A 41 11.28 -13.71 -7.10
C ASN A 41 9.79 -13.87 -7.40
N PHE A 42 9.19 -12.89 -8.08
CA PHE A 42 7.80 -12.91 -8.47
C PHE A 42 7.61 -12.04 -9.71
N VAL A 43 6.50 -12.27 -10.42
CA VAL A 43 6.04 -11.36 -11.47
C VAL A 43 5.33 -10.20 -10.79
N MET A 44 5.73 -8.97 -11.11
CA MET A 44 5.08 -7.78 -10.57
C MET A 44 4.19 -7.14 -11.63
N LYS A 45 2.94 -6.88 -11.26
CA LYS A 45 1.98 -6.11 -12.07
C LYS A 45 1.64 -4.82 -11.34
N MET A 46 1.80 -3.70 -12.03
CA MET A 46 1.53 -2.38 -11.48
C MET A 46 0.30 -1.76 -12.10
N TYR A 47 -0.41 -0.94 -11.34
CA TYR A 47 -1.53 -0.14 -11.82
C TYR A 47 -1.35 1.33 -11.40
N PRO A 48 -1.81 2.28 -12.23
CA PRO A 48 -1.70 3.70 -11.96
C PRO A 48 -2.62 4.12 -10.82
N VAL A 49 -2.19 5.16 -10.09
CA VAL A 49 -2.96 5.77 -9.00
C VAL A 49 -2.92 7.30 -9.14
N PRO A 50 -3.98 8.01 -8.75
CA PRO A 50 -4.12 9.46 -8.97
C PRO A 50 -3.48 10.30 -7.85
N PHE A 51 -2.38 9.83 -7.26
CA PHE A 51 -1.63 10.54 -6.22
C PHE A 51 -0.13 10.35 -6.46
N THR A 52 0.67 11.32 -6.01
CA THR A 52 2.12 11.26 -6.18
C THR A 52 2.81 10.62 -4.98
N LYS A 53 4.11 10.31 -5.13
CA LYS A 53 4.92 9.79 -4.03
C LYS A 53 5.05 10.82 -2.91
N GLU A 54 5.16 12.10 -3.26
CA GLU A 54 5.24 13.21 -2.31
C GLU A 54 3.96 13.38 -1.51
N GLU A 55 2.79 13.20 -2.14
CA GLU A 55 1.50 13.23 -1.44
C GLU A 55 1.37 12.07 -0.44
N MET A 56 1.76 10.87 -0.86
CA MET A 56 1.77 9.69 0.01
C MET A 56 2.71 9.87 1.21
N ASP A 57 3.96 10.26 0.94
CA ASP A 57 4.99 10.42 1.97
C ASP A 57 4.66 11.60 2.89
N GLY A 58 4.11 12.68 2.36
CA GLY A 58 3.63 13.83 3.14
C GLY A 58 2.48 13.48 4.08
N ASN A 59 1.50 12.70 3.60
CA ASN A 59 0.40 12.22 4.46
C ASN A 59 0.89 11.26 5.55
N PHE A 60 1.87 10.41 5.23
CA PHE A 60 2.48 9.51 6.22
C PHE A 60 3.27 10.30 7.29
N GLN A 61 4.04 11.30 6.87
CA GLN A 61 4.81 12.15 7.78
C GLN A 61 3.89 12.98 8.68
N ALA A 62 2.80 13.53 8.15
CA ALA A 62 1.79 14.24 8.93
C ALA A 62 1.14 13.32 9.98
N PHE A 63 0.80 12.08 9.60
CA PHE A 63 0.27 11.09 10.54
C PHE A 63 1.26 10.78 11.67
N LEU A 64 2.55 10.60 11.37
CA LEU A 64 3.58 10.37 12.39
C LEU A 64 3.72 11.57 13.34
N GLN A 65 3.71 12.79 12.80
CA GLN A 65 3.74 14.01 13.61
C GLN A 65 2.53 14.07 14.54
N ASP A 66 1.32 13.89 14.02
CA ASP A 66 0.07 13.94 14.80
C ASP A 66 0.03 12.89 15.93
N VAL A 67 0.59 11.71 15.72
CA VAL A 67 0.62 10.62 16.72
C VAL A 67 1.62 10.92 17.84
N LEU A 68 2.76 11.52 17.49
CA LEU A 68 3.86 11.83 18.42
C LEU A 68 3.68 13.17 19.14
N GLU A 69 2.87 14.07 18.60
CA GLU A 69 2.65 15.39 19.18
C GLU A 69 1.95 15.30 20.55
N GLU A 70 2.45 16.08 21.51
CA GLU A 70 1.83 16.25 22.81
C GLU A 70 0.60 17.16 22.71
N GLY A 71 -0.37 16.94 23.61
CA GLY A 71 -1.61 17.72 23.61
C GLY A 71 -2.67 17.06 24.47
N THR A 72 -3.82 17.72 24.61
CA THR A 72 -4.96 17.12 25.29
C THR A 72 -5.44 15.89 24.52
N PHE A 73 -6.08 14.96 25.23
CA PHE A 73 -6.63 13.75 24.62
C PHE A 73 -7.54 14.06 23.41
N LEU A 74 -8.40 15.09 23.54
CA LEU A 74 -9.34 15.46 22.49
C LEU A 74 -8.63 16.01 21.24
N GLU A 75 -7.62 16.86 21.40
CA GLU A 75 -6.84 17.40 20.28
C GLU A 75 -6.11 16.29 19.53
N ARG A 76 -5.44 15.40 20.27
CA ARG A 76 -4.75 14.24 19.69
C ARG A 76 -5.71 13.31 18.95
N PHE A 77 -6.86 13.03 19.56
CA PHE A 77 -7.89 12.20 18.93
C PHE A 77 -8.38 12.80 17.61
N LEU A 78 -8.67 14.11 17.58
CA LEU A 78 -9.14 14.80 16.37
C LEU A 78 -8.08 14.80 15.26
N LYS A 79 -6.80 15.05 15.59
CA LYS A 79 -5.69 15.00 14.62
C LYS A 79 -5.51 13.61 14.03
N ILE A 80 -5.43 12.58 14.88
CA ILE A 80 -5.31 11.18 14.45
C ILE A 80 -6.50 10.79 13.57
N TYR A 81 -7.73 11.18 13.93
CA TYR A 81 -8.92 10.91 13.13
C TYR A 81 -8.83 11.54 11.73
N GLN A 82 -8.42 12.81 11.63
CA GLN A 82 -8.25 13.48 10.34
C GLN A 82 -7.17 12.81 9.47
N SER A 83 -6.04 12.44 10.08
CA SER A 83 -4.96 11.76 9.35
C SER A 83 -5.35 10.33 8.94
N MET A 84 -6.07 9.59 9.78
CA MET A 84 -6.66 8.29 9.41
C MET A 84 -7.65 8.41 8.25
N LYS A 85 -8.44 9.49 8.20
CA LYS A 85 -9.35 9.75 7.07
C LYS A 85 -8.58 9.91 5.76
N LYS A 86 -7.53 10.73 5.74
CA LYS A 86 -6.68 10.93 4.54
C LYS A 86 -6.04 9.62 4.06
N VAL A 87 -5.48 8.83 4.98
CA VAL A 87 -4.89 7.53 4.64
C VAL A 87 -5.95 6.57 4.10
N SER A 88 -7.15 6.58 4.67
CA SER A 88 -8.27 5.77 4.21
C SER A 88 -8.75 6.19 2.82
N ASP A 89 -8.83 7.48 2.53
CA ASP A 89 -9.20 8.02 1.22
C ASP A 89 -8.18 7.59 0.14
N LEU A 90 -6.87 7.63 0.44
CA LEU A 90 -5.84 7.09 -0.45
C LEU A 90 -6.01 5.58 -0.70
N ALA A 91 -6.27 4.80 0.35
CA ALA A 91 -6.44 3.35 0.25
C ALA A 91 -7.68 2.98 -0.59
N ILE A 92 -8.81 3.65 -0.35
CA ILE A 92 -10.05 3.46 -1.12
C ILE A 92 -9.84 3.85 -2.58
N THR A 93 -9.17 4.98 -2.83
CA THR A 93 -8.86 5.45 -4.18
C THR A 93 -7.97 4.45 -4.92
N SER A 94 -6.93 3.95 -4.26
CA SER A 94 -6.06 2.91 -4.82
C SER A 94 -6.83 1.63 -5.17
N CYS A 95 -7.69 1.17 -4.25
CA CYS A 95 -8.55 0.00 -4.48
C CYS A 95 -9.51 0.20 -5.66
N ALA A 96 -10.14 1.37 -5.76
CA ALA A 96 -11.00 1.70 -6.89
C ALA A 96 -10.22 1.65 -8.21
N ASN A 97 -9.03 2.26 -8.26
CA ASN A 97 -8.19 2.25 -9.47
C ASN A 97 -7.77 0.84 -9.88
N LEU A 98 -7.43 -0.03 -8.92
CA LEU A 98 -7.17 -1.44 -9.19
C LEU A 98 -8.37 -2.12 -9.84
N LEU A 99 -9.56 -1.98 -9.24
CA LEU A 99 -10.78 -2.63 -9.74
C LEU A 99 -11.23 -2.10 -11.11
N TYR A 100 -10.99 -0.82 -11.40
CA TYR A 100 -11.29 -0.22 -12.70
C TYR A 100 -10.20 -0.48 -13.76
N HIS A 101 -9.03 -1.00 -13.38
CA HIS A 101 -7.96 -1.33 -14.32
C HIS A 101 -8.27 -2.63 -15.08
N LYS A 102 -9.16 -2.55 -16.07
CA LYS A 102 -9.72 -3.69 -16.81
C LYS A 102 -8.68 -4.65 -17.38
N GLU A 103 -7.58 -4.14 -17.90
CA GLU A 103 -6.50 -4.98 -18.45
C GLU A 103 -5.89 -5.89 -17.38
N LEU A 104 -5.66 -5.34 -16.18
CA LEU A 104 -5.05 -6.07 -15.07
C LEU A 104 -6.04 -7.04 -14.45
N VAL A 105 -7.28 -6.61 -14.24
CA VAL A 105 -8.34 -7.50 -13.72
C VAL A 105 -8.54 -8.68 -14.66
N ARG A 106 -8.62 -8.45 -15.97
CA ARG A 106 -8.73 -9.53 -16.97
C ARG A 106 -7.53 -10.47 -16.94
N TYR A 107 -6.31 -9.95 -16.81
CA TYR A 107 -5.11 -10.78 -16.66
C TYR A 107 -5.14 -11.69 -15.41
N LEU A 108 -5.83 -11.28 -14.35
CA LEU A 108 -5.95 -12.06 -13.11
C LEU A 108 -7.11 -13.06 -13.11
N GLU A 109 -8.06 -12.93 -14.05
CA GLU A 109 -9.17 -13.87 -14.23
C GLU A 109 -8.78 -15.10 -15.05
N GLU A 110 -7.72 -14.97 -15.87
CA GLU A 110 -7.13 -16.03 -16.69
C GLU A 110 -6.25 -16.98 -15.86
#